data_AF-A0A852VVB6-F1
#
_entry.id   AF-A0A852VVB6-F1
#
_cell.length_a   1.000
_cell.length_b   1.000
_cell.length_c   1.000
_cell.angle_alpha   90.00
_cell.angle_beta   90.00
_cell.angle_gamma   90.00
#
_symmetry.space_group_name_H-M   'P 1'
#
loop_
_entity.id
_entity.type
_entity.pdbx_description
1 polymer ?
#
loop_
_entity_poly.entity_id
_entity_poly.type
_entity_poly.pdbx_seq_one_letter_code
_entity_poly.pdbx_strand_id
1 'polypeptide(L)'
;MGERVESACELHAQMSERIIEVVRGVEDPGARHRLIGEVLAENSGFVSELAGLIRESVQAMKDEQGMSYGRIAAELGLSRSRAQQLYNGTR
;
A
#
# COMPACT_ATOMS: atom_id res chain seq x y z
N MET A 1 -1.82 -2.84 -20.58
CA MET A 1 -1.61 -2.40 -19.19
C MET A 1 -2.74 -1.50 -18.66
N GLY A 2 -3.80 -1.21 -19.42
CA GLY A 2 -4.79 -0.16 -19.08
C GLY A 2 -5.94 -0.58 -18.17
N GLU A 3 -6.75 -1.57 -18.54
CA GLU A 3 -8.07 -1.76 -17.90
C GLU A 3 -8.02 -2.43 -16.51
N ARG A 4 -7.14 -3.41 -16.29
CA ARG A 4 -7.07 -4.12 -14.99
C ARG A 4 -6.50 -3.26 -13.87
N VAL A 5 -5.59 -2.35 -14.20
CA VAL A 5 -4.98 -1.43 -13.23
C VAL A 5 -6.00 -0.36 -12.83
N GLU A 6 -6.66 0.24 -13.83
CA GLU A 6 -7.72 1.23 -13.61
C GLU A 6 -8.86 0.64 -12.77
N SER A 7 -9.33 -0.57 -13.10
CA SER A 7 -10.37 -1.27 -12.33
C SER A 7 -9.95 -1.58 -10.89
N ALA A 8 -8.69 -1.95 -10.64
CA ALA A 8 -8.20 -2.20 -9.29
C ALA A 8 -8.09 -0.91 -8.46
N CYS A 9 -7.64 0.19 -9.06
CA CYS A 9 -7.56 1.49 -8.41
C CYS A 9 -8.95 2.05 -8.06
N GLU A 10 -9.92 1.93 -8.96
CA GLU A 10 -11.31 2.33 -8.72
C GLU A 10 -11.95 1.52 -7.59
N LEU A 11 -11.76 0.19 -7.61
CA LEU A 11 -12.27 -0.69 -6.56
C LEU A 11 -11.68 -0.30 -5.18
N HIS A 12 -10.37 -0.07 -5.11
CA HIS A 12 -9.70 0.37 -3.89
C HIS A 12 -10.25 1.71 -3.39
N ALA A 13 -10.43 2.69 -4.29
CA ALA A 13 -10.99 4.00 -3.93
C ALA A 13 -12.40 3.87 -3.35
N GLN A 14 -13.30 3.13 -4.02
CA GLN A 14 -14.68 2.92 -3.56
C GLN A 14 -14.73 2.21 -2.21
N MET A 15 -13.92 1.16 -2.02
CA MET A 15 -13.85 0.45 -0.73
C MET A 15 -13.35 1.36 0.39
N SER A 16 -12.30 2.15 0.13
CA SER A 16 -11.70 3.06 1.11
C SER A 16 -12.69 4.13 1.56
N GLU A 17 -13.37 4.77 0.62
CA GLU A 17 -14.40 5.77 0.90
C GLU A 17 -15.53 5.18 1.74
N ARG A 18 -16.00 3.98 1.37
CA ARG A 18 -17.09 3.31 2.10
C ARG A 18 -16.71 2.97 3.54
N ILE A 19 -15.50 2.49 3.78
CA ILE A 19 -15.02 2.19 5.13
C ILE A 19 -14.96 3.47 5.97
N ILE A 20 -14.47 4.57 5.40
CA ILE A 20 -14.41 5.87 6.09
C ILE A 20 -15.80 6.40 6.43
N GLU A 21 -16.77 6.27 5.52
CA GLU A 21 -18.16 6.64 5.79
C GLU A 21 -18.73 5.86 6.98
N VAL A 22 -18.54 4.54 7.00
CA VAL A 22 -19.02 3.68 8.09
C VAL A 22 -18.38 4.09 9.41
N VAL A 23 -17.06 4.28 9.45
CA VAL A 23 -16.34 4.70 10.67
C VAL A 23 -16.82 6.06 11.17
N ARG A 24 -17.06 7.02 10.27
CA ARG A 24 -17.59 8.35 10.62
C ARG A 24 -19.02 8.31 11.12
N GLY A 25 -19.83 7.37 10.62
CA GLY A 25 -21.21 7.18 11.04
C GLY A 25 -21.39 6.58 12.43
N VAL A 26 -20.32 6.06 13.06
CA VAL A 26 -20.39 5.55 14.43
C VAL A 26 -20.33 6.70 15.44
N GLU A 27 -21.48 6.96 16.07
CA GLU A 27 -21.64 8.04 17.06
C GLU A 27 -20.84 7.77 18.35
N ASP A 28 -20.96 6.56 18.92
CA ASP A 28 -20.26 6.17 20.15
C ASP A 28 -18.73 6.13 19.93
N PRO A 29 -17.94 6.94 20.66
CA PRO A 29 -16.48 6.94 20.52
C PRO A 29 -15.84 5.58 20.82
N GLY A 30 -16.39 4.84 21.80
CA GLY A 30 -15.84 3.53 22.17
C GLY A 30 -16.00 2.50 21.05
N ALA A 31 -17.18 2.42 20.45
CA ALA A 31 -17.47 1.58 19.29
C ALA A 31 -16.65 2.01 18.08
N ARG A 32 -16.49 3.31 17.84
CA ARG A 32 -15.67 3.83 16.74
C ARG A 32 -14.20 3.40 16.88
N HIS A 33 -13.62 3.47 18.08
CA HIS A 33 -12.25 3.00 18.32
C HIS A 33 -12.08 1.51 18.06
N ARG A 34 -13.04 0.68 18.50
CA ARG A 34 -13.00 -0.77 18.25
C ARG A 34 -13.06 -1.08 16.76
N LEU A 35 -13.98 -0.44 16.03
CA LEU A 35 -14.10 -0.60 14.59
C LEU A 35 -12.82 -0.19 13.85
N ILE A 36 -12.19 0.92 14.23
CA ILE A 36 -10.89 1.32 13.65
C ILE A 36 -9.84 0.22 13.89
N GLY A 37 -9.78 -0.33 15.10
CA GLY A 37 -8.86 -1.42 15.42
C GLY A 37 -9.10 -2.67 14.58
N GLU A 38 -10.36 -3.08 14.41
CA GLU A 38 -10.75 -4.22 13.57
C GLU A 38 -10.39 -4.00 12.11
N VAL A 39 -10.71 -2.84 11.54
CA VAL A 39 -10.33 -2.48 10.17
C VAL A 39 -8.82 -2.56 9.98
N LEU A 40 -8.02 -2.02 10.91
CA LEU A 40 -6.56 -2.08 10.83
C LEU A 40 -6.04 -3.52 10.94
N ALA A 41 -6.63 -4.34 11.81
CA ALA A 41 -6.24 -5.74 11.98
C ALA A 41 -6.51 -6.57 10.72
N GLU A 42 -7.70 -6.44 10.13
CA GLU A 42 -8.07 -7.12 8.88
C GLU A 42 -7.17 -6.70 7.71
N ASN A 43 -6.80 -5.42 7.65
CA ASN A 43 -5.91 -4.91 6.60
C ASN A 43 -4.43 -5.26 6.81
N SER A 44 -4.05 -5.78 7.99
CA SER A 44 -2.64 -6.06 8.30
C SER A 44 -2.03 -7.13 7.38
N GLY A 45 -2.82 -8.15 7.01
CA GLY A 45 -2.40 -9.19 6.07
C GLY A 45 -2.15 -8.62 4.67
N PHE A 46 -3.11 -7.84 4.15
CA PHE A 46 -2.98 -7.14 2.87
C PHE A 46 -1.75 -6.23 2.83
N VAL A 47 -1.53 -5.43 3.87
CA VAL A 47 -0.36 -4.53 3.96
C VAL A 47 0.95 -5.32 3.95
N SER A 48 1.00 -6.45 4.65
CA SER A 48 2.19 -7.32 4.68
C SER A 48 2.49 -7.93 3.31
N GLU A 49 1.48 -8.44 2.61
CA GLU A 49 1.63 -9.01 1.27
C GLU A 49 2.04 -7.95 0.25
N LEU A 50 1.39 -6.78 0.27
CA LEU A 50 1.72 -5.67 -0.62
C LEU A 50 3.16 -5.18 -0.39
N ALA A 51 3.63 -5.14 0.86
CA ALA A 51 5.02 -4.80 1.17
C ALA A 51 6.01 -5.82 0.57
N GLY A 52 5.64 -7.10 0.50
CA GLY A 52 6.39 -8.14 -0.21
C GLY A 52 6.48 -7.86 -1.71
N LEU A 53 5.33 -7.62 -2.35
CA LEU A 53 5.26 -7.30 -3.79
C LEU A 53 6.04 -6.02 -4.14
N ILE A 54 6.01 -5.01 -3.28
CA ILE A 54 6.80 -3.78 -3.46
C ILE A 54 8.30 -4.12 -3.42
N ARG A 55 8.75 -4.98 -2.50
CA ARG A 55 10.16 -5.40 -2.45
C ARG A 55 10.58 -6.13 -3.71
N GLU A 56 9.77 -7.09 -4.17
CA GLU A 56 10.01 -7.82 -5.41
C GLU A 56 10.08 -6.87 -6.61
N SER A 57 9.17 -5.91 -6.68
CA SER A 57 9.14 -4.88 -7.74
C SER A 57 10.40 -4.01 -7.71
N VAL A 58 10.85 -3.58 -6.53
CA VAL A 58 12.09 -2.82 -6.36
C VAL A 58 13.30 -3.62 -6.86
N GLN A 59 13.38 -4.91 -6.53
CA GLN A 59 14.46 -5.80 -6.99
C GLN A 59 14.44 -5.96 -8.51
N ALA A 60 13.28 -6.28 -9.11
CA ALA A 60 13.15 -6.42 -10.56
C ALA A 60 13.50 -5.12 -11.30
N MET A 61 13.01 -3.97 -10.85
CA MET A 61 13.38 -2.67 -11.45
C MET A 61 14.88 -2.38 -11.33
N LYS A 62 15.52 -2.82 -10.23
CA LYS A 62 16.93 -2.58 -10.00
C LYS A 62 17.82 -3.50 -10.84
N ASP A 63 17.56 -4.79 -10.80
CA ASP A 63 18.44 -5.83 -11.34
C ASP A 63 18.15 -6.13 -12.80
N GLU A 64 16.87 -6.17 -13.20
CA GLU A 64 16.47 -6.51 -14.57
C GLU A 64 16.43 -5.28 -15.47
N GLN A 65 15.97 -4.14 -14.93
CA GLN A 65 15.78 -2.90 -15.70
C GLN A 65 16.91 -1.88 -15.49
N GLY A 66 17.86 -2.16 -14.60
CA GLY A 66 19.02 -1.30 -14.34
C GLY A 66 18.66 0.08 -13.78
N MET A 67 17.46 0.25 -13.19
CA MET A 67 16.99 1.56 -12.75
C MET A 67 17.80 2.11 -11.56
N SER A 68 17.85 3.44 -11.48
CA SER A 68 18.39 4.13 -10.29
C SER A 68 17.35 4.12 -9.17
N TYR A 69 17.80 4.14 -7.91
CA TYR A 69 16.88 4.25 -6.77
C TYR A 69 16.01 5.51 -6.80
N GLY A 70 16.49 6.59 -7.41
CA GLY A 70 15.70 7.81 -7.59
C GLY A 70 14.52 7.59 -8.55
N ARG A 71 14.73 6.84 -9.64
CA ARG A 71 13.66 6.51 -10.58
C ARG A 71 12.66 5.52 -9.97
N ILE A 72 13.15 4.45 -9.35
CA ILE A 72 12.31 3.46 -8.65
C ILE A 72 11.42 4.16 -7.62
N ALA A 73 11.99 5.09 -6.84
CA ALA A 73 11.25 5.87 -5.86
C ALA A 73 10.13 6.71 -6.49
N ALA A 74 10.39 7.35 -7.64
CA ALA A 74 9.38 8.13 -8.35
C ALA A 74 8.23 7.26 -8.89
N GLU A 75 8.54 6.10 -9.48
CA GLU A 75 7.52 5.18 -10.04
C GLU A 75 6.62 4.58 -8.95
N LEU A 76 7.19 4.27 -7.78
CA LEU A 76 6.47 3.63 -6.68
C LEU A 76 5.93 4.61 -5.63
N GLY A 77 6.13 5.92 -5.82
CA GLY A 77 5.73 6.93 -4.83
C GLY A 77 6.45 6.80 -3.48
N LEU A 78 7.69 6.31 -3.49
CA LEU A 78 8.52 6.09 -2.30
C LEU A 78 9.56 7.20 -2.15
N SER A 79 10.22 7.24 -0.99
CA SER A 79 11.49 7.97 -0.88
C SER A 79 12.64 7.17 -1.49
N ARG A 80 13.68 7.85 -1.96
CA ARG A 80 14.91 7.19 -2.46
C ARG A 80 15.54 6.27 -1.40
N SER A 81 15.58 6.71 -0.14
CA SER A 81 16.10 5.90 0.96
C SER A 81 15.28 4.65 1.18
N ARG A 82 13.94 4.74 1.08
CA ARG A 82 13.06 3.59 1.21
C ARG A 82 13.26 2.57 0.09
N ALA A 83 13.39 3.04 -1.16
CA ALA A 83 13.71 2.16 -2.29
C ALA A 83 15.05 1.41 -2.07
N GLN A 84 16.07 2.09 -1.56
CA GLN A 84 17.35 1.48 -1.24
C GLN A 84 17.26 0.46 -0.09
N GLN A 85 16.51 0.75 0.98
CA GLN A 85 16.29 -0.17 2.10
C GLN A 85 15.58 -1.44 1.66
N LEU A 86 14.52 -1.28 0.85
CA LEU A 86 13.75 -2.40 0.32
C LEU A 86 14.62 -3.33 -0.53
N TYR A 87 15.49 -2.77 -1.37
CA TYR A 87 16.45 -3.55 -2.15
C TYR A 87 17.47 -4.28 -1.25
N ASN A 88 18.07 -3.56 -0.29
CA ASN A 88 19.13 -4.10 0.57
C ASN A 88 18.63 -5.11 1.62
N GLY A 89 17.31 -5.29 1.76
CA GLY A 89 16.72 -6.16 2.78
C GLY A 89 16.87 -5.66 4.21
N THR A 90 17.21 -4.38 4.41
CA THR A 90 17.27 -3.79 5.75
C THR A 90 15.87 -3.42 6.22
N ARG A 91 15.44 -4.08 7.30
CA ARG A 91 14.15 -3.87 7.97
C ARG A 91 14.01 -2.43 8.46
#